data_AF-A0A645FJ93-F1
#
_entry.id   AF-A0A645FJ93-F1
#
_cell.length_a   1.000
_cell.length_b   1.000
_cell.length_c   1.000
_cell.angle_alpha   90.00
_cell.angle_beta   90.00
_cell.angle_gamma   90.00
#
_symmetry.space_group_name_H-M   'P 1'
#
loop_
_entity.id
_entity.type
_entity.pdbx_description
1 polymer ?
#
loop_
_entity_poly.entity_id
_entity_poly.type
_entity_poly.pdbx_seq_one_letter_code
_entity_poly.pdbx_strand_id
1 'polypeptide(L)'
;MRRVLSREEIEKIILTMPEEELLSIEDESAREIKYQEIINSGDRRAVVKLIKTIYLCQKNRKEQKKKPYAIDERFLKEAEKLLYDEFALVLNVKPNQVLPLIIKQIEYSKRRKANVCSRRLYNT
;
A
#
# COMPACT_ATOMS: atom_id res chain seq x y z
N MET A 1 23.46 9.93 2.50
CA MET A 1 22.47 10.27 3.56
C MET A 1 21.12 10.46 2.91
N ARG A 2 20.12 9.59 3.20
CA ARG A 2 18.74 9.81 2.73
C ARG A 2 18.09 10.83 3.68
N ARG A 3 17.41 11.83 3.11
CA ARG A 3 16.60 12.79 3.89
C ARG A 3 15.43 12.04 4.53
N VAL A 4 15.17 12.32 5.80
CA VAL A 4 13.94 11.89 6.48
C VAL A 4 12.78 12.71 5.90
N LEU A 5 11.71 12.05 5.49
CA LEU A 5 10.54 12.75 4.97
C LEU A 5 9.90 13.61 6.07
N SER A 6 9.36 14.76 5.67
CA SER A 6 8.50 15.54 6.56
C SER A 6 7.17 14.81 6.79
N ARG A 7 6.49 15.20 7.87
CA ARG A 7 5.15 14.68 8.16
C ARG A 7 4.18 14.90 7.00
N GLU A 8 4.21 16.08 6.41
CA GLU A 8 3.35 16.46 5.28
C GLU A 8 3.62 15.61 4.05
N GLU A 9 4.89 15.27 3.78
CA GLU A 9 5.28 14.40 2.66
C GLU A 9 4.74 12.98 2.86
N ILE A 10 4.87 12.43 4.07
CA ILE A 10 4.35 11.09 4.41
C ILE A 10 2.83 11.07 4.31
N GLU A 11 2.15 12.07 4.89
CA GLU A 11 0.70 12.19 4.79
C GLU A 11 0.26 12.31 3.32
N LYS A 12 0.97 13.09 2.50
CA LYS A 12 0.69 13.21 1.07
C LYS A 12 0.85 11.88 0.34
N ILE A 13 1.88 11.08 0.64
CA ILE A 13 2.06 9.73 0.07
C ILE A 13 0.87 8.84 0.42
N ILE A 14 0.46 8.82 1.70
CA ILE A 14 -0.68 8.03 2.17
C ILE A 14 -1.97 8.49 1.48
N LEU A 15 -2.16 9.79 1.30
CA LEU A 15 -3.33 10.39 0.66
C LEU A 15 -3.42 10.11 -0.84
N THR A 16 -2.30 10.14 -1.58
CA THR A 16 -2.28 9.92 -3.04
C THR A 16 -2.23 8.45 -3.42
N MET A 17 -1.70 7.58 -2.56
CA MET A 17 -1.56 6.14 -2.81
C MET A 17 -2.85 5.46 -3.33
N PRO A 18 -4.07 5.73 -2.82
CA PRO A 18 -5.29 5.07 -3.29
C PRO A 18 -5.58 5.31 -4.77
N GLU A 19 -5.13 6.43 -5.33
CA GLU A 19 -5.30 6.80 -6.74
C GLU A 19 -4.25 6.15 -7.64
N GLU A 20 -3.10 5.77 -7.10
CA GLU A 20 -2.05 5.09 -7.88
C GLU A 20 -2.48 3.69 -8.33
N GLU A 21 -2.10 3.35 -9.56
CA GLU A 21 -2.37 2.04 -10.17
C GLU A 21 -1.66 0.89 -9.43
N LEU A 22 -2.19 -0.32 -9.53
CA LEU A 22 -1.58 -1.50 -8.88
C LEU A 22 -0.50 -2.11 -9.78
N LEU A 23 0.46 -2.80 -9.17
CA LEU A 23 1.41 -3.60 -9.93
C LEU A 23 0.70 -4.89 -10.37
N SER A 24 0.21 -4.94 -11.62
CA SER A 24 -0.40 -6.14 -12.19
C SER A 24 0.68 -6.98 -12.88
N ILE A 25 1.22 -7.98 -12.17
CA ILE A 25 2.24 -8.90 -12.70
C ILE A 25 1.75 -10.34 -12.53
N GLU A 26 1.50 -11.02 -13.65
CA GLU A 26 0.98 -12.39 -13.66
C GLU A 26 2.06 -13.43 -13.32
N ASP A 27 3.27 -13.24 -13.84
CA ASP A 27 4.42 -14.12 -13.64
C ASP A 27 5.02 -13.96 -12.22
N GLU A 28 5.18 -15.09 -11.53
CA GLU A 28 5.73 -15.16 -10.17
C GLU A 28 7.22 -14.78 -10.11
N SER A 29 8.02 -15.17 -11.11
CA SER A 29 9.44 -14.82 -11.18
C SER A 29 9.63 -13.33 -11.48
N ALA A 30 8.84 -12.80 -12.42
CA ALA A 30 8.86 -11.36 -12.72
C ALA A 30 8.40 -10.52 -11.52
N ARG A 31 7.43 -11.03 -10.73
CA ARG A 31 6.95 -10.38 -9.51
C ARG A 31 8.04 -10.28 -8.46
N GLU A 32 8.78 -11.37 -8.21
CA GLU A 32 9.89 -11.36 -7.27
C GLU A 32 10.96 -10.33 -7.64
N ILE A 33 11.37 -10.29 -8.91
CA ILE A 33 12.34 -9.31 -9.42
C ILE A 33 11.83 -7.89 -9.20
N LYS A 34 10.58 -7.60 -9.60
CA LYS A 34 9.97 -6.27 -9.43
C LYS A 34 9.87 -5.84 -7.98
N TYR A 35 9.50 -6.75 -7.09
CA TYR A 35 9.39 -6.45 -5.66
C TYR A 35 10.77 -6.14 -5.08
N GLN A 36 11.78 -6.93 -5.44
CA GLN A 36 13.16 -6.69 -5.03
C GLN A 36 13.68 -5.34 -5.54
N GLU A 37 13.41 -4.97 -6.80
CA GLU A 37 13.77 -3.67 -7.37
C GLU A 37 13.19 -2.51 -6.55
N ILE A 38 11.91 -2.62 -6.16
CA ILE A 38 11.23 -1.60 -5.37
C ILE A 38 11.87 -1.46 -3.98
N ILE A 39 12.12 -2.58 -3.29
CA ILE A 39 12.79 -2.57 -1.99
C ILE A 39 14.19 -1.97 -2.10
N ASN A 40 14.96 -2.38 -3.11
CA ASN A 40 16.33 -1.88 -3.34
C ASN A 40 16.36 -0.39 -3.70
N SER A 41 15.38 0.10 -4.46
CA SER A 41 15.26 1.52 -4.79
C SER A 41 15.10 2.37 -3.53
N GLY A 42 14.44 1.82 -2.49
CA GLY A 42 14.07 2.53 -1.28
C GLY A 42 13.18 3.74 -1.50
N ASP A 43 12.52 3.81 -2.66
CA ASP A 43 11.50 4.82 -2.92
C ASP A 43 10.26 4.50 -2.08
N ARG A 44 9.96 5.38 -1.14
CA ARG A 44 8.87 5.20 -0.18
C ARG A 44 7.52 5.16 -0.87
N ARG A 45 7.34 5.91 -1.96
CA ARG A 45 6.11 5.83 -2.76
C ARG A 45 5.95 4.46 -3.40
N ALA A 46 7.02 3.96 -4.03
CA ALA A 46 7.03 2.65 -4.64
C ALA A 46 6.79 1.53 -3.62
N VAL A 47 7.39 1.63 -2.42
CA VAL A 47 7.19 0.64 -1.34
C VAL A 47 5.77 0.69 -0.79
N VAL A 48 5.19 1.87 -0.60
CA VAL A 48 3.77 2.01 -0.20
C VAL A 48 2.84 1.42 -1.27
N LYS A 49 3.14 1.64 -2.56
CA LYS A 49 2.42 1.04 -3.69
C LYS A 49 2.53 -0.49 -3.72
N LEU A 50 3.70 -1.04 -3.37
CA LEU A 50 3.93 -2.47 -3.22
C LEU A 50 3.06 -3.06 -2.10
N ILE A 51 3.06 -2.43 -0.92
CA ILE A 51 2.22 -2.85 0.22
C ILE A 51 0.73 -2.88 -0.17
N LYS A 52 0.25 -1.83 -0.85
CA LYS A 52 -1.14 -1.77 -1.35
C LYS A 52 -1.45 -2.94 -2.30
N THR A 53 -0.56 -3.21 -3.24
CA THR A 53 -0.73 -4.29 -4.22
C THR A 53 -0.81 -5.65 -3.52
N ILE A 54 0.15 -5.94 -2.64
CA ILE A 54 0.19 -7.19 -1.87
C ILE A 54 -1.08 -7.33 -1.04
N TYR A 55 -1.50 -6.29 -0.32
CA TYR A 55 -2.69 -6.32 0.52
C TYR A 55 -3.97 -6.64 -0.28
N LEU A 56 -4.15 -6.02 -1.45
CA LEU A 56 -5.31 -6.29 -2.30
C LEU A 56 -5.27 -7.69 -2.91
N CYS A 57 -4.10 -8.17 -3.33
CA CYS A 57 -3.91 -9.54 -3.80
C CYS A 57 -4.26 -10.56 -2.72
N GLN A 58 -3.76 -10.36 -1.48
CA GLN A 58 -4.09 -11.22 -0.35
C GLN A 58 -5.59 -11.18 -0.02
N LYS A 59 -6.22 -10.00 -0.05
CA LYS A 59 -7.66 -9.83 0.19
C LYS A 59 -8.49 -10.58 -0.86
N ASN A 60 -8.18 -10.40 -2.15
CA ASN A 60 -8.85 -11.09 -3.25
C ASN A 60 -8.68 -12.63 -3.15
N ARG A 61 -7.49 -13.09 -2.76
CA ARG A 61 -7.24 -14.53 -2.56
C ARG A 61 -8.01 -15.09 -1.37
N LYS A 62 -8.06 -14.35 -0.27
CA LYS A 62 -8.82 -14.73 0.92
C LYS A 62 -10.32 -14.82 0.61
N GLU A 63 -10.85 -13.88 -0.17
CA GLU A 63 -12.24 -13.94 -0.68
C GLU A 63 -12.47 -15.20 -1.54
N GLN A 64 -11.48 -15.63 -2.32
CA GLN A 64 -11.51 -16.89 -3.08
C GLN A 64 -11.17 -18.15 -2.25
N LYS A 65 -11.03 -18.04 -0.91
CA LYS A 65 -10.59 -19.12 -0.02
C LYS A 65 -9.24 -19.75 -0.41
N LYS A 66 -8.39 -19.01 -1.12
CA LYS A 66 -7.03 -19.40 -1.50
C LYS A 66 -6.01 -18.84 -0.51
N LYS A 67 -4.90 -19.56 -0.34
CA LYS A 67 -3.78 -19.08 0.49
C LYS A 67 -3.05 -17.90 -0.18
N PRO A 68 -2.53 -16.93 0.61
CA PRO A 68 -1.64 -15.90 0.07
C PRO A 68 -0.37 -16.54 -0.51
N TYR A 69 0.32 -15.83 -1.40
CA TYR A 69 1.62 -16.28 -1.90
C TYR A 69 2.69 -16.10 -0.80
N ALA A 70 3.62 -17.05 -0.67
CA ALA A 70 4.71 -16.96 0.30
C ALA A 70 5.66 -15.78 0.00
N ILE A 71 5.89 -15.50 -1.28
CA ILE A 71 6.64 -14.33 -1.75
C ILE A 71 5.99 -13.04 -1.24
N ASP A 72 4.68 -12.90 -1.38
CA ASP A 72 3.96 -11.69 -0.93
C ASP A 72 4.14 -11.45 0.57
N GLU A 73 4.10 -12.50 1.40
CA GLU A 73 4.33 -12.37 2.85
C GLU A 73 5.76 -11.95 3.18
N ARG A 74 6.75 -12.51 2.46
CA ARG A 74 8.17 -12.17 2.66
C ARG A 74 8.44 -10.71 2.34
N PHE A 75 8.00 -10.26 1.16
CA PHE A 75 8.20 -8.87 0.72
C PHE A 75 7.35 -7.86 1.50
N LEU A 76 6.17 -8.27 2.01
CA LEU A 76 5.41 -7.42 2.90
C LEU A 76 6.26 -7.08 4.13
N LYS A 77 6.81 -8.07 4.84
CA LYS A 77 7.65 -7.87 6.04
C LYS A 77 8.87 -6.99 5.77
N GLU A 78 9.52 -7.15 4.61
CA GLU A 78 10.63 -6.29 4.21
C GLU A 78 10.20 -4.84 3.99
N ALA A 79 9.06 -4.63 3.30
CA ALA A 79 8.48 -3.31 3.10
C ALA A 79 8.06 -2.67 4.43
N GLU A 80 7.51 -3.45 5.38
CA GLU A 80 7.18 -2.99 6.72
C GLU A 80 8.42 -2.46 7.43
N LYS A 81 9.51 -3.24 7.44
CA LYS A 81 10.76 -2.84 8.10
C LYS A 81 11.38 -1.60 7.47
N LEU A 82 11.25 -1.41 6.15
CA LEU A 82 11.81 -0.28 5.43
C LEU A 82 11.09 1.04 5.76
N LEU A 83 9.76 1.01 5.88
CA LEU A 83 8.95 2.21 6.06
C LEU A 83 8.56 2.50 7.51
N TYR A 84 8.31 1.47 8.31
CA TYR A 84 7.57 1.64 9.56
C TYR A 84 8.37 2.39 10.60
N ASP A 85 9.69 2.21 10.67
CA ASP A 85 10.52 2.95 11.63
C ASP A 85 10.48 4.46 11.36
N GLU A 86 10.54 4.85 10.08
CA GLU A 86 10.47 6.26 9.70
C GLU A 86 9.06 6.84 9.84
N PHE A 87 8.04 6.11 9.39
CA PHE A 87 6.66 6.57 9.45
C PHE A 87 6.16 6.64 10.90
N ALA A 88 6.54 5.67 11.74
CA ALA A 88 6.27 5.67 13.17
C ALA A 88 6.88 6.89 13.85
N LEU A 89 8.16 7.17 13.55
CA LEU A 89 8.88 8.31 14.11
C LEU A 89 8.22 9.64 13.73
N VAL A 90 7.90 9.83 12.45
CA VAL A 90 7.40 11.11 11.95
C VAL A 90 5.91 11.34 12.29
N LEU A 91 5.09 10.29 12.25
CA LEU A 91 3.67 10.36 12.61
C LEU A 91 3.42 10.24 14.12
N ASN A 92 4.48 9.99 14.91
CA ASN A 92 4.41 9.75 16.36
C ASN A 92 3.43 8.62 16.72
N VAL A 93 3.50 7.52 15.97
CA VAL A 93 2.70 6.30 16.17
C VAL A 93 3.61 5.11 16.39
N LYS A 94 3.06 3.97 16.84
CA LYS A 94 3.85 2.74 16.92
C LYS A 94 4.04 2.13 15.52
N PRO A 95 5.15 1.44 15.22
CA PRO A 95 5.39 0.79 13.92
C PRO A 95 4.24 -0.11 13.46
N ASN A 96 3.66 -0.88 14.39
CA ASN A 96 2.52 -1.76 14.12
C ASN A 96 1.20 -1.02 13.81
N GLN A 97 1.12 0.29 14.06
CA GLN A 97 -0.06 1.11 13.73
C GLN A 97 0.01 1.69 12.31
N VAL A 98 1.18 1.67 11.66
CA VAL A 98 1.36 2.21 10.30
C VAL A 98 0.55 1.43 9.27
N LEU A 99 0.57 0.09 9.32
CA LEU A 99 -0.22 -0.75 8.41
C LEU A 99 -1.73 -0.48 8.52
N PRO A 100 -2.35 -0.49 9.73
CA PRO A 100 -3.75 -0.09 9.89
C PRO A 100 -4.10 1.27 9.29
N LEU A 101 -3.22 2.27 9.41
CA LEU A 101 -3.47 3.61 8.84
C LEU A 101 -3.53 3.55 7.32
N ILE A 102 -2.58 2.85 6.69
CA ILE A 102 -2.54 2.65 5.23
C ILE A 102 -3.81 1.92 4.77
N ILE A 103 -4.19 0.82 5.45
CA ILE A 103 -5.39 0.04 5.12
C ILE A 103 -6.65 0.90 5.23
N LYS A 104 -6.80 1.63 6.35
CA LYS A 104 -7.94 2.52 6.58
C LYS A 104 -8.08 3.56 5.47
N GLN A 105 -6.97 4.09 4.98
CA GLN A 105 -6.97 5.05 3.88
C GLN A 105 -7.41 4.42 2.54
N ILE A 106 -7.01 3.18 2.25
CA ILE A 106 -7.47 2.42 1.07
C ILE A 106 -8.99 2.25 1.12
N GLU A 107 -9.51 1.83 2.27
CA GLU A 107 -10.96 1.59 2.45
C GLU A 107 -11.78 2.88 2.39
N TYR A 108 -11.31 3.95 3.02
CA TYR A 108 -11.94 5.28 2.97
C TYR A 108 -12.08 5.77 1.52
N SER A 109 -11.02 5.61 0.72
CA SER A 109 -11.00 6.02 -0.69
C SER A 109 -11.97 5.21 -1.54
N LYS A 110 -12.10 3.90 -1.28
CA LYS A 110 -13.09 3.02 -1.94
C LYS A 110 -14.52 3.47 -1.62
N ARG A 111 -14.81 3.80 -0.36
CA ARG A 111 -16.13 4.29 0.08
C ARG A 111 -16.47 5.65 -0.56
N ARG A 112 -15.50 6.56 -0.69
CA ARG A 112 -15.71 7.83 -1.40
C ARG A 112 -16.04 7.62 -2.88
N LYS A 113 -15.31 6.77 -3.61
CA LYS A 113 -15.62 6.46 -5.02
C LYS A 113 -17.03 5.84 -5.17
N ALA A 114 -17.44 4.97 -4.25
CA ALA A 114 -18.79 4.40 -4.23
C ALA A 114 -19.89 5.44 -3.91
N ASN A 115 -19.63 6.37 -2.97
CA ASN A 115 -20.57 7.43 -2.58
C ASN A 115 -20.71 8.55 -3.63
N VAL A 116 -19.69 8.77 -4.47
CA VAL A 116 -19.78 9.70 -5.60
C VAL A 116 -20.59 9.08 -6.75
N CYS A 117 -20.50 7.76 -6.95
CA CYS A 117 -21.28 7.04 -7.96
C CYS A 117 -22.80 6.99 -7.63
N SER A 118 -23.16 7.03 -6.35
CA SER A 118 -24.57 7.00 -5.89
C SER A 118 -25.24 8.38 -5.82
N ARG A 119 -24.55 9.48 -6.14
CA ARG A 119 -25.13 10.83 -6.23
C ARG A 119 -25.40 11.33 -7.65
N ARG A 120 -25.23 10.47 -8.67
CA ARG A 120 -25.47 10.83 -10.08
C ARG A 120 -26.71 10.18 -10.69
N LEU A 121 -27.66 9.72 -9.88
CA LEU A 121 -28.88 9.04 -10.32
C LEU A 121 -30.20 9.77 -10.03
N TYR A 122 -30.18 11.07 -9.70
CA TYR A 122 -31.38 11.91 -9.73
C TYR A 122 -31.00 13.35 -10.11
N ASN A 123 -30.96 13.61 -11.42
CA ASN A 123 -31.30 14.90 -12.04
C ASN A 123 -31.05 14.82 -13.55
N THR A 124 -32.01 14.18 -14.24
CA THR A 124 -32.53 14.52 -15.58
C THR A 124 -33.87 13.85 -15.69
#